data_AF-A0A139R431-F1
#
_entry.id   AF-A0A139R431-F1
#
_cell.length_a   1.000
_cell.length_b   1.000
_cell.length_c   1.000
_cell.angle_alpha   90.00
_cell.angle_beta   90.00
_cell.angle_gamma   90.00
#
_symmetry.space_group_name_H-M   'P 1'
#
loop_
_entity.id
_entity.type
_entity.pdbx_description
1 polymer ?
#
loop_
_entity_poly.entity_id
_entity_poly.type
_entity_poly.pdbx_seq_one_letter_code
_entity_poly.pdbx_strand_id
1 'polypeptide(L)'
;MTIPKFRVYDKVERMMITTSDYEDLSDLFCFLKADADTGYYSELMQSTGLYTVPLCPGLDYERKEIFEGDILKWYYSEGIELQQQGTFVVVFENGAFRPNKGNDITLHEMLEDCDWAEVIGNLYENPEILEELE
;
A
#
# COMPACT_ATOMS: atom_id res chain seq x y z
N MET A 1 6.08 9.23 19.39
CA MET A 1 6.04 10.07 18.17
C MET A 1 6.54 9.18 17.06
N THR A 2 5.68 8.84 16.11
CA THR A 2 6.03 7.94 15.00
C THR A 2 6.57 8.78 13.87
N ILE A 3 7.75 8.44 13.34
CA ILE A 3 8.33 9.11 12.18
C ILE A 3 7.46 8.73 10.97
N PRO A 4 7.00 9.71 10.16
CA PRO A 4 6.32 9.39 8.90
C PRO A 4 7.22 8.55 8.00
N LYS A 5 6.74 7.40 7.55
CA LYS A 5 7.46 6.55 6.61
C LYS A 5 6.96 6.80 5.20
N PHE A 6 7.89 6.86 4.27
CA PHE A 6 7.61 6.97 2.85
C PHE A 6 8.42 5.95 2.07
N ARG A 7 7.99 5.68 0.85
CA ARG A 7 8.76 4.92 -0.13
C ARG A 7 8.62 5.51 -1.52
N VAL A 8 9.62 5.30 -2.37
CA VAL A 8 9.59 5.70 -3.77
C VAL A 8 10.21 4.63 -4.65
N TYR A 9 9.59 4.37 -5.80
CA TYR A 9 10.09 3.39 -6.76
C TYR A 9 11.15 4.04 -7.65
N ASP A 10 12.36 3.48 -7.61
CA ASP A 10 13.43 3.82 -8.54
C ASP A 10 13.20 3.08 -9.86
N LYS A 11 12.87 3.81 -10.92
CA LYS A 11 12.59 3.22 -12.26
C LYS A 11 13.86 2.80 -12.98
N VAL A 12 15.03 3.31 -12.58
CA VAL A 12 16.33 2.98 -13.18
C VAL A 12 16.83 1.67 -12.60
N GLU A 13 16.91 1.59 -11.27
CA GLU A 13 17.37 0.39 -10.55
C GLU A 13 16.25 -0.64 -10.35
N ARG A 14 15.00 -0.27 -10.66
CA ARG A 14 13.79 -1.11 -10.57
C ARG A 14 13.56 -1.69 -9.18
N MET A 15 13.69 -0.86 -8.15
CA MET A 15 13.56 -1.29 -6.77
C MET A 15 12.81 -0.29 -5.88
N MET A 16 12.22 -0.80 -4.81
CA MET A 16 11.61 0.02 -3.78
C MET A 16 12.62 0.57 -2.77
N ILE A 17 12.68 1.89 -2.64
CA ILE A 17 13.43 2.59 -1.58
C ILE A 17 12.44 3.01 -0.51
N THR A 18 12.61 2.53 0.73
CA THR A 18 11.73 2.83 1.87
C THR A 18 12.51 3.49 2.99
N THR A 19 11.96 4.53 3.60
CA THR A 19 12.60 5.23 4.72
C THR A 19 12.34 4.51 6.04
N SER A 20 13.38 4.31 6.84
CA SER A 20 13.26 3.72 8.17
C SER A 20 13.51 4.73 9.32
N ASP A 21 14.23 5.81 9.06
CA ASP A 21 14.51 6.88 10.02
C ASP A 21 14.60 8.29 9.39
N TYR A 22 15.06 9.28 10.17
CA TYR A 22 15.20 10.67 9.70
C TYR A 22 16.36 10.88 8.72
N GLU A 23 17.39 10.04 8.77
CA GLU A 23 18.53 10.10 7.85
C GLU A 23 18.07 9.61 6.47
N ASP A 24 17.42 8.44 6.42
CA ASP A 24 16.82 7.90 5.19
C ASP A 24 15.82 8.89 4.58
N LEU A 25 15.01 9.54 5.42
CA LEU A 25 14.02 10.52 4.98
C LEU A 25 14.68 11.76 4.38
N SER A 26 15.75 12.25 5.00
CA SER A 26 16.54 13.38 4.49
C SER A 26 17.19 13.04 3.15
N ASP A 27 17.78 11.85 3.03
CA ASP A 27 18.41 11.38 1.81
C ASP A 27 17.40 11.21 0.68
N LEU A 28 16.24 10.61 0.96
CA LEU A 28 15.15 10.48 0.01
C LEU A 28 14.74 11.84 -0.57
N PHE A 29 14.53 12.85 0.27
CA PHE A 29 14.16 14.18 -0.23
C PHE A 29 15.29 14.86 -1.03
N CYS A 30 16.55 14.56 -0.73
CA CYS A 30 17.67 15.02 -1.56
C CYS A 30 17.65 14.38 -2.96
N PHE A 31 17.39 13.07 -3.05
CA PHE A 31 17.26 12.37 -4.32
C PHE A 31 16.08 12.90 -5.15
N LEU A 32 14.92 13.06 -4.54
CA LEU A 32 13.72 13.58 -5.22
C LEU A 32 13.91 15.01 -5.72
N LYS A 33 14.62 15.86 -4.96
CA LYS A 33 14.95 17.22 -5.40
C LYS A 33 15.85 17.20 -6.64
N ALA A 34 16.82 16.28 -6.70
CA ALA A 34 17.69 16.13 -7.85
C ALA A 34 16.96 15.56 -9.07
N ASP A 35 15.92 14.75 -8.84
CA ASP A 35 15.13 14.08 -9.88
C ASP A 35 13.99 14.92 -10.47
N ALA A 36 13.77 16.14 -9.97
CA ALA A 36 12.65 16.99 -10.38
C ALA A 36 12.52 17.19 -11.91
N ASP A 37 13.63 17.05 -12.65
CA ASP A 37 13.67 17.20 -14.11
C ASP A 37 13.83 15.87 -14.87
N THR A 38 14.20 14.76 -14.20
CA THR A 38 14.55 13.47 -14.86
C THR A 38 13.44 12.42 -14.78
N GLY A 39 12.63 12.43 -13.72
CA GLY A 39 11.51 11.50 -13.54
C GLY A 39 11.92 10.04 -13.37
N TYR A 40 13.12 9.79 -12.86
CA TYR A 40 13.67 8.47 -12.52
C TYR A 40 12.96 7.85 -11.32
N TYR A 41 12.42 8.65 -10.42
CA TYR A 41 11.63 8.16 -9.30
C TYR A 41 10.13 8.24 -9.61
N SER A 42 9.35 7.40 -8.92
CA SER A 42 7.90 7.49 -8.91
C SER A 42 7.39 8.66 -8.07
N GLU A 43 6.07 8.82 -8.01
CA GLU A 43 5.48 9.64 -6.95
C GLU A 43 5.76 9.02 -5.58
N LEU A 44 5.84 9.89 -4.56
CA LEU A 44 6.09 9.50 -3.18
C LEU A 44 4.87 8.75 -2.62
N MET A 45 5.09 7.56 -2.07
CA MET A 45 4.03 6.76 -1.43
C MET A 45 4.18 6.81 0.08
N GLN A 46 3.13 7.22 0.79
CA GLN A 46 3.13 7.31 2.25
C GLN A 46 2.68 6.00 2.90
N SER A 47 3.29 5.62 4.03
CA SER A 47 2.75 4.55 4.89
C SER A 47 1.39 4.95 5.45
N THR A 48 0.47 3.99 5.46
CA THR A 48 -0.85 4.15 6.07
C THR A 48 -0.81 4.00 7.60
N GLY A 49 0.25 3.40 8.14
CA GLY A 49 0.32 2.94 9.52
C GLY A 49 -0.54 1.70 9.83
N LEU A 50 -1.22 1.14 8.82
CA LEU A 50 -2.01 -0.09 8.89
C LEU A 50 -1.22 -1.29 8.35
N TYR A 51 -1.67 -2.49 8.69
CA TYR A 51 -1.02 -3.75 8.33
C TYR A 51 -2.03 -4.73 7.74
N THR A 52 -1.54 -5.63 6.88
CA THR A 52 -2.31 -6.77 6.32
C THR A 52 -2.98 -7.62 7.41
N VAL A 53 -4.15 -8.17 7.10
CA VAL A 53 -4.92 -9.05 8.00
C VAL A 53 -4.61 -10.51 7.67
N PRO A 54 -4.00 -11.30 8.58
CA PRO A 54 -3.66 -12.69 8.34
C PRO A 54 -4.90 -13.60 8.41
N LEU A 55 -4.96 -14.62 7.55
CA LEU A 55 -6.09 -15.56 7.48
C LEU A 55 -6.27 -16.36 8.77
N CYS A 56 -5.15 -16.69 9.43
CA CYS A 56 -5.13 -17.41 10.70
C CYS A 56 -4.25 -16.65 11.71
N PRO A 57 -4.85 -15.96 12.70
CA PRO A 57 -4.09 -15.34 13.78
C PRO A 57 -3.29 -16.41 14.55
N GLY A 58 -1.96 -16.28 14.58
CA GLY A 58 -1.07 -17.18 15.35
C GLY A 58 -0.33 -18.24 14.54
N LEU A 59 -0.49 -18.31 13.22
CA LEU A 59 0.57 -18.84 12.36
C LEU A 59 1.64 -17.76 12.14
N ASP A 60 2.88 -18.18 11.84
CA ASP A 60 3.99 -17.31 11.45
C ASP A 60 3.69 -16.62 10.10
N TYR A 61 2.79 -15.64 10.12
CA TYR A 61 2.50 -14.76 9.00
C TYR A 61 3.13 -13.40 9.29
N GLU A 62 3.99 -12.96 8.38
CA GLU A 62 4.60 -11.63 8.44
C GLU A 62 3.53 -10.58 8.09
N ARG A 63 3.11 -9.80 9.09
CA ARG A 63 2.24 -8.65 8.85
C ARG A 63 3.01 -7.61 8.05
N LYS A 64 2.56 -7.35 6.83
CA LYS A 64 3.16 -6.35 5.95
C LYS A 64 2.49 -5.00 6.17
N GLU A 65 3.30 -3.96 6.33
CA GLU A 65 2.84 -2.57 6.42
C GLU A 65 2.29 -2.14 5.06
N ILE A 66 1.15 -1.43 5.07
CA ILE A 66 0.46 -1.00 3.86
C ILE A 66 0.82 0.45 3.54
N PHE A 67 1.13 0.72 2.29
CA PHE A 67 1.47 2.03 1.75
C PHE A 67 0.45 2.47 0.68
N GLU A 68 0.39 3.77 0.43
CA GLU A 68 -0.26 4.29 -0.77
C GLU A 68 0.28 3.61 -2.05
N GLY A 69 -0.61 3.32 -2.99
CA GLY A 69 -0.29 2.60 -4.22
C GLY A 69 -0.09 1.09 -4.07
N ASP A 70 -0.19 0.52 -2.86
CA ASP A 70 -0.26 -0.95 -2.71
C ASP A 70 -1.55 -1.49 -3.32
N ILE A 71 -1.43 -2.67 -3.95
CA ILE A 71 -2.54 -3.46 -4.46
C ILE A 71 -2.83 -4.54 -3.42
N LEU A 72 -4.03 -4.52 -2.84
CA LEU A 72 -4.45 -5.50 -1.86
C LEU A 72 -5.47 -6.45 -2.44
N LYS A 73 -5.30 -7.73 -2.15
CA LYS A 73 -6.35 -8.74 -2.29
C LYS A 73 -7.00 -8.95 -0.93
N TRP A 74 -8.32 -9.03 -0.90
CA TRP A 74 -9.08 -9.21 0.33
C TRP A 74 -10.13 -10.29 0.22
N TYR A 75 -10.51 -10.82 1.37
CA TYR A 75 -11.56 -11.80 1.53
C TYR A 75 -12.37 -11.50 2.80
N TYR A 76 -13.67 -11.64 2.67
CA TYR A 76 -14.64 -11.54 3.75
C TYR A 76 -15.62 -12.72 3.67
N SER A 77 -15.96 -13.27 4.83
CA SER A 77 -17.02 -14.25 4.96
C SER A 77 -17.89 -14.01 6.18
N GLU A 78 -19.21 -14.05 5.97
CA GLU A 78 -20.19 -14.11 7.04
C GLU A 78 -20.88 -15.49 6.96
N GLY A 79 -20.23 -16.49 7.56
CA GLY A 79 -20.67 -17.88 7.45
C GLY A 79 -20.49 -18.46 6.03
N ILE A 80 -21.28 -19.49 5.69
CA ILE A 80 -21.21 -20.15 4.37
C ILE A 80 -21.98 -19.36 3.30
N GLU A 81 -22.90 -18.48 3.70
CA GLU A 81 -23.88 -17.86 2.80
C GLU A 81 -23.36 -16.59 2.11
N LEU A 82 -22.40 -15.88 2.72
CA LEU A 82 -21.80 -14.67 2.17
C LEU A 82 -20.28 -14.83 2.14
N GLN A 83 -19.73 -14.93 0.93
CA GLN A 83 -18.29 -14.90 0.69
C GLN A 83 -18.03 -13.84 -0.38
N GLN A 84 -17.22 -12.85 -0.04
CA GLN A 84 -16.81 -11.79 -0.95
C GLN A 84 -15.29 -11.74 -0.99
N GLN A 85 -14.76 -11.49 -2.17
CA GLN A 85 -13.35 -11.23 -2.37
C GLN A 85 -13.18 -10.21 -3.47
N GLY A 86 -12.05 -9.53 -3.45
CA GLY A 86 -11.70 -8.60 -4.50
C GLY A 86 -10.29 -8.10 -4.35
N THR A 87 -9.97 -7.14 -5.20
CA THR A 87 -8.67 -6.47 -5.23
C THR A 87 -8.90 -4.97 -5.39
N PHE A 88 -8.02 -4.17 -4.81
CA PHE A 88 -8.12 -2.72 -4.86
C PHE A 88 -6.74 -2.04 -4.70
N VAL A 89 -6.66 -0.75 -5.03
CA VAL A 89 -5.43 0.04 -4.91
C VAL A 89 -5.59 1.10 -3.83
N VAL A 90 -4.71 1.09 -2.83
CA VAL A 90 -4.73 2.07 -1.74
C VAL A 90 -4.46 3.47 -2.27
N VAL A 91 -5.33 4.42 -1.94
CA VAL A 91 -5.19 5.83 -2.30
C VAL A 91 -5.37 6.73 -1.08
N PHE A 92 -4.74 7.90 -1.07
CA PHE A 92 -5.05 8.95 -0.09
C PHE A 92 -6.02 9.98 -0.71
N GLU A 93 -7.26 10.02 -0.24
CA GLU A 93 -8.30 10.93 -0.77
C GLU A 93 -9.24 11.42 0.34
N ASN A 94 -9.62 12.69 0.28
CA ASN A 94 -10.50 13.34 1.26
C ASN A 94 -10.00 13.19 2.72
N GLY A 95 -8.67 13.27 2.92
CA GLY A 95 -8.04 13.26 4.24
C GLY A 95 -7.90 11.87 4.88
N ALA A 96 -8.13 10.79 4.15
CA ALA A 96 -7.98 9.43 4.65
C ALA A 96 -7.42 8.48 3.57
N PHE A 97 -6.78 7.40 4.02
CA PHE A 97 -6.47 6.27 3.13
C PHE A 97 -7.73 5.48 2.84
N ARG A 98 -7.90 5.05 1.58
CA ARG A 98 -9.11 4.39 1.07
C ARG A 98 -8.73 3.22 0.17
N PRO A 99 -9.61 2.20 0.06
CA PRO A 99 -9.34 1.05 -0.79
C PRO A 99 -9.39 1.40 -2.28
N ASN A 100 -10.16 2.40 -2.72
CA ASN A 100 -10.15 2.87 -4.11
C ASN A 100 -10.54 4.34 -4.15
N LYS A 101 -10.26 5.00 -5.27
CA LYS A 101 -10.72 6.37 -5.54
C LYS A 101 -12.24 6.45 -5.52
N GLY A 102 -12.79 7.47 -4.87
CA GLY A 102 -14.24 7.69 -4.77
C GLY A 102 -14.96 6.69 -3.86
N ASN A 103 -14.23 5.88 -3.09
CA ASN A 103 -14.84 4.98 -2.12
C ASN A 103 -15.22 5.74 -0.84
N ASP A 104 -16.44 5.53 -0.33
CA ASP A 104 -16.94 6.21 0.86
C ASP A 104 -16.32 5.67 2.17
N ILE A 105 -15.89 4.41 2.20
CA ILE A 105 -15.24 3.82 3.38
C ILE A 105 -13.73 4.08 3.40
N THR A 106 -13.17 4.16 4.59
CA THR A 106 -11.73 4.24 4.81
C THR A 106 -11.08 2.87 4.70
N LEU A 107 -9.76 2.84 4.46
CA LEU A 107 -8.97 1.61 4.50
C LEU A 107 -9.03 0.95 5.88
N HIS A 108 -9.12 1.75 6.95
CA HIS A 108 -9.21 1.22 8.31
C HIS A 108 -10.51 0.43 8.52
N GLU A 109 -11.67 1.03 8.19
CA GLU A 109 -12.98 0.35 8.27
C GLU A 109 -12.99 -0.92 7.41
N MET A 110 -12.45 -0.83 6.19
CA MET A 110 -12.37 -1.96 5.28
C MET A 110 -11.57 -3.15 5.87
N LEU A 111 -10.43 -2.88 6.52
CA LEU A 111 -9.59 -3.92 7.11
C LEU A 111 -10.15 -4.48 8.42
N GLU A 112 -10.93 -3.71 9.18
CA GLU A 112 -11.60 -4.21 10.39
C GLU A 112 -12.68 -5.24 10.07
N ASP A 113 -13.37 -5.06 8.93
CA ASP A 113 -14.43 -5.97 8.49
C ASP A 113 -13.88 -7.19 7.76
N CYS A 114 -12.62 -7.20 7.30
CA CYS A 114 -12.06 -8.32 6.53
C CYS A 114 -11.57 -9.48 7.39
N ASP A 115 -11.80 -10.71 6.90
CA ASP A 115 -11.18 -11.90 7.47
C ASP A 115 -9.70 -12.01 7.09
N TRP A 116 -9.36 -11.56 5.88
CA TRP A 116 -8.01 -11.64 5.34
C TRP A 116 -7.77 -10.54 4.31
N ALA A 117 -6.56 -9.95 4.35
CA ALA A 117 -6.10 -8.99 3.37
C ALA A 117 -4.59 -9.08 3.22
N GLU A 118 -4.10 -9.17 1.98
CA GLU A 118 -2.68 -9.28 1.64
C GLU A 118 -2.30 -8.25 0.57
N VAL A 119 -1.12 -7.64 0.72
CA VAL A 119 -0.51 -6.83 -0.34
C VAL A 119 0.10 -7.76 -1.38
N ILE A 120 -0.51 -7.80 -2.57
CA ILE A 120 -0.09 -8.67 -3.69
C ILE A 120 0.83 -7.96 -4.69
N GLY A 121 1.03 -6.65 -4.56
CA GLY A 121 1.89 -5.85 -5.42
C GLY A 121 1.71 -4.35 -5.15
N ASN A 122 2.28 -3.51 -6.02
CA ASN A 122 2.00 -2.07 -6.03
C ASN A 122 1.97 -1.53 -7.47
N LEU A 123 1.47 -0.30 -7.63
CA LEU A 123 1.31 0.38 -8.93
C LEU A 123 2.58 0.41 -9.81
N TYR A 124 3.77 0.34 -9.21
CA TYR A 124 5.03 0.54 -9.91
C TYR A 124 5.80 -0.76 -10.15
N GLU A 125 5.87 -1.65 -9.16
CA GLU A 125 6.53 -2.95 -9.30
C GLU A 125 5.69 -3.97 -10.07
N ASN A 126 4.36 -3.84 -10.00
CA ASN A 126 3.42 -4.80 -10.57
C ASN A 126 2.32 -4.15 -11.43
N PRO A 127 2.69 -3.38 -12.47
CA PRO A 127 1.70 -2.76 -13.35
C PRO A 127 0.80 -3.78 -14.04
N GLU A 128 1.29 -5.00 -14.29
CA GLU A 128 0.53 -6.09 -14.90
C GLU A 128 -0.69 -6.54 -14.09
N ILE A 129 -0.66 -6.39 -12.76
CA ILE A 129 -1.80 -6.75 -11.91
C ILE A 129 -2.98 -5.81 -12.16
N LEU A 130 -2.72 -4.56 -12.55
CA LEU A 130 -3.76 -3.57 -12.81
C LEU A 130 -4.52 -3.86 -14.11
N GLU A 131 -3.84 -4.42 -15.11
CA GLU A 131 -4.46 -4.80 -16.38
C GLU A 131 -5.51 -5.92 -16.20
N GLU A 132 -5.38 -6.73 -15.14
CA GLU A 132 -6.35 -7.78 -14.79
C GLU A 132 -7.54 -7.28 -13.95
N LEU A 133 -7.51 -6.02 -13.49
CA LEU A 133 -8.59 -5.40 -12.69
C LEU A 133 -9.65 -4.69 -13.55
N GLU A 134 -9.39 -4.49 -14.84
CA GLU A 134 -10.32 -3.92 -15.84
C GLU A 134 -11.24 -4.98 -16.48
#